data_AF-A0AAV2QPA5-F1
#
_entry.id   AF-A0AAV2QPA5-F1
#
_cell.length_a   1.000
_cell.length_b   1.000
_cell.length_c   1.000
_cell.angle_alpha   90.00
_cell.angle_beta   90.00
_cell.angle_gamma   90.00
#
_symmetry.space_group_name_H-M   'P 1'
#
loop_
_entity.id
_entity.type
_entity.pdbx_description
1 polymer ?
#
loop_
_entity_poly.entity_id
_entity_poly.type
_entity_poly.pdbx_seq_one_letter_code
_entity_poly.pdbx_strand_id
1 'polypeptide(L)'
;MKSLIIILLYFVAAGVSVQVNDHHQDRISRDVRNQSQVHVMQDDRHHTEYYGYERPCPDAEDIAPCVCTYYNESNTMALDCSAVESEEQLKQIFKADFPLKNFREFYFQGNNNLKVLEAGIFNGISFEIINIGNNDLEVIESQALDSCYEVVTDIFLKANRITFFPFDELSHFSKLSNFDIDSN
;
A
#
# COMPACT_ATOMS: atom_id res chain seq x y z
N MET A 1 19.84 -1.94 56.93
CA MET A 1 21.20 -1.38 57.01
C MET A 1 21.74 -1.27 55.59
N LYS A 2 22.06 -0.02 55.18
CA LYS A 2 22.91 0.41 54.05
C LYS A 2 22.40 0.13 52.62
N SER A 3 22.41 1.05 51.65
CA SER A 3 22.79 2.47 51.60
C SER A 3 22.26 3.13 50.32
N LEU A 4 21.87 4.40 50.44
CA LEU A 4 21.68 5.42 49.39
C LEU A 4 23.05 5.82 48.77
N ILE A 5 23.20 5.92 47.45
CA ILE A 5 22.97 7.09 46.54
C ILE A 5 24.14 8.13 46.50
N ILE A 6 24.51 8.44 45.24
CA ILE A 6 25.24 9.61 44.66
C ILE A 6 26.77 9.68 44.81
N ILE A 7 27.45 9.44 43.67
CA ILE A 7 28.81 9.89 43.37
C ILE A 7 28.69 11.16 42.53
N LEU A 8 29.21 12.26 43.10
CA LEU A 8 29.52 13.51 42.40
C LEU A 8 30.75 13.30 41.51
N LEU A 9 30.64 13.58 40.22
CA LEU A 9 31.80 13.77 39.34
C LEU A 9 31.84 15.23 38.87
N TYR A 10 32.86 15.92 39.39
CA TYR A 10 33.33 17.23 38.99
C TYR A 10 33.91 17.16 37.57
N PHE A 11 33.47 18.04 36.67
CA PHE A 11 34.17 18.33 35.42
C PHE A 11 34.75 19.75 35.49
N VAL A 12 36.08 19.85 35.36
CA VAL A 12 36.85 21.08 35.20
C VAL A 12 37.84 20.89 34.06
N ALA A 13 38.05 21.98 33.30
CA ALA A 13 39.12 22.25 32.32
C ALA A 13 38.98 21.54 30.95
N ALA A 14 39.35 22.13 29.82
CA ALA A 14 39.89 23.45 29.48
C ALA A 14 39.63 23.68 27.97
N GLY A 15 39.55 24.95 27.57
CA GLY A 15 39.45 25.33 26.17
C GLY A 15 40.74 25.14 25.39
N VAL A 16 40.61 24.88 24.09
CA VAL A 16 41.61 25.22 23.07
C VAL A 16 40.86 25.68 21.83
N SER A 17 41.13 26.92 21.44
CA SER A 17 40.71 27.61 20.21
C SER A 17 41.59 27.18 19.03
N VAL A 18 40.98 26.84 17.89
CA VAL A 18 41.69 26.55 16.62
C VAL A 18 41.50 27.72 15.65
N GLN A 19 42.62 28.16 15.08
CA GLN A 19 42.77 29.32 14.20
C GLN A 19 42.31 29.01 12.76
N VAL A 20 41.66 29.99 12.13
CA VAL A 20 41.29 29.99 10.70
C VAL A 20 42.42 30.68 9.93
N ASN A 21 42.91 30.06 8.86
CA ASN A 21 43.83 30.65 7.89
C ASN A 21 43.22 30.56 6.49
N ASP A 22 42.97 31.72 5.88
CA ASP A 22 42.60 31.90 4.47
C ASP A 22 43.86 32.06 3.59
N HIS A 23 43.90 31.41 2.41
CA HIS A 23 44.57 31.98 1.23
C HIS A 23 44.24 31.27 -0.11
N HIS A 24 43.68 32.07 -1.03
CA HIS A 24 43.85 32.18 -2.50
C HIS A 24 43.84 30.98 -3.48
N GLN A 25 42.76 30.96 -4.29
CA GLN A 25 42.64 31.06 -5.77
C GLN A 25 43.27 30.05 -6.77
N ASP A 26 42.37 29.66 -7.70
CA ASP A 26 42.52 29.36 -9.14
C ASP A 26 43.08 28.01 -9.63
N ARG A 27 42.21 27.16 -10.21
CA ARG A 27 42.12 26.92 -11.67
C ARG A 27 41.12 25.80 -12.07
N ILE A 28 40.16 26.21 -12.89
CA ILE A 28 39.43 25.53 -13.98
C ILE A 28 39.79 24.05 -14.24
N SER A 29 38.80 23.15 -14.14
CA SER A 29 38.51 22.19 -15.22
C SER A 29 37.04 21.76 -15.20
N ARG A 30 36.47 21.72 -16.39
CA ARG A 30 35.07 21.41 -16.70
C ARG A 30 34.83 19.92 -16.52
N ASP A 31 33.78 19.53 -15.79
CA ASP A 31 33.02 18.35 -16.17
C ASP A 31 31.52 18.65 -15.98
N VAL A 32 30.79 18.48 -17.07
CA VAL A 32 29.37 18.75 -17.21
C VAL A 32 28.65 17.50 -16.73
N ARG A 33 27.98 17.55 -15.58
CA ARG A 33 26.92 16.61 -15.24
C ARG A 33 25.95 17.24 -14.24
N ASN A 34 24.99 17.94 -14.83
CA ASN A 34 23.57 17.98 -14.44
C ASN A 34 23.27 17.58 -12.99
N GLN A 35 23.48 18.49 -12.06
CA GLN A 35 22.82 18.48 -10.75
C GLN A 35 22.03 19.77 -10.65
N SER A 36 20.70 19.63 -10.75
CA SER A 36 19.75 20.67 -10.40
C SER A 36 19.86 20.93 -8.89
N GLN A 37 20.86 21.70 -8.47
CA GLN A 37 20.90 22.31 -7.15
C GLN A 37 19.86 23.42 -7.13
N VAL A 38 18.69 23.14 -6.56
CA VAL A 38 17.69 24.17 -6.28
C VAL A 38 18.22 25.01 -5.12
N HIS A 39 18.46 26.28 -5.43
CA HIS A 39 18.86 27.32 -4.51
C HIS A 39 17.71 27.62 -3.55
N VAL A 40 17.91 27.43 -2.24
CA VAL A 40 16.91 27.80 -1.22
C VAL A 40 16.91 29.32 -1.09
N MET A 41 15.88 29.97 -1.63
CA MET A 41 15.53 31.34 -1.26
C MET A 41 14.34 31.30 -0.31
N GLN A 42 14.54 31.83 0.90
CA GLN A 42 13.48 32.15 1.85
C GLN A 42 12.76 33.42 1.38
N ASP A 43 11.46 33.35 1.14
CA ASP A 43 10.58 34.53 1.16
C ASP A 43 9.21 34.15 1.73
N ASP A 44 8.86 34.84 2.81
CA ASP A 44 7.58 34.78 3.51
C ASP A 44 6.52 35.54 2.69
N ARG A 45 5.53 34.83 2.13
CA ARG A 45 4.13 35.28 1.95
C ARG A 45 3.27 34.22 1.23
N HIS A 46 2.14 33.89 1.85
CA HIS A 46 1.03 33.04 1.41
C HIS A 46 0.82 32.90 -0.12
N HIS A 47 1.28 31.79 -0.70
CA HIS A 47 0.54 30.93 -1.63
C HIS A 47 1.35 29.63 -1.82
N THR A 48 1.08 28.59 -1.01
CA THR A 48 1.66 27.27 -1.27
C THR A 48 0.89 26.65 -2.43
N GLU A 49 1.43 26.76 -3.65
CA GLU A 49 1.12 25.80 -4.70
C GLU A 49 1.58 24.43 -4.20
N TYR A 50 0.61 23.66 -3.72
CA TYR A 50 0.78 22.28 -3.33
C TYR A 50 1.06 21.49 -4.61
N TYR A 51 2.31 21.11 -4.87
CA TYR A 51 2.63 20.08 -5.85
C TYR A 51 1.80 18.85 -5.47
N GLY A 52 0.71 18.61 -6.21
CA GLY A 52 -0.27 17.58 -5.91
C GLY A 52 0.34 16.21 -6.13
N TYR A 53 0.96 15.66 -5.10
CA TYR A 53 1.21 14.23 -5.05
C TYR A 53 -0.15 13.56 -4.93
N GLU A 54 -0.59 12.94 -6.03
CA GLU A 54 -1.79 12.11 -6.08
C GLU A 54 -1.67 11.06 -4.97
N ARG A 55 -2.56 11.12 -3.98
CA ARG A 55 -2.54 10.15 -2.87
C ARG A 55 -2.94 8.80 -3.48
N PRO A 56 -2.10 7.76 -3.38
CA PRO A 56 -2.34 6.52 -4.10
C PRO A 56 -3.57 5.75 -3.54
N CYS A 57 -3.83 5.88 -2.25
CA CYS A 57 -5.00 5.32 -1.60
C CYS A 57 -6.22 6.25 -1.68
N PRO A 58 -7.44 5.69 -1.75
CA PRO A 58 -8.69 6.44 -1.63
C PRO A 58 -8.85 7.09 -0.24
N ASP A 59 -9.88 7.92 -0.09
CA ASP A 59 -10.26 8.44 1.23
C ASP A 59 -10.64 7.29 2.17
N ALA A 60 -10.09 7.29 3.38
CA ALA A 60 -10.29 6.21 4.33
C ALA A 60 -11.73 6.13 4.86
N GLU A 61 -12.47 7.25 4.87
CA GLU A 61 -13.87 7.27 5.27
C GLU A 61 -14.76 6.62 4.21
N ASP A 62 -14.44 6.80 2.93
CA ASP A 62 -15.21 6.27 1.80
C ASP A 62 -15.07 4.75 1.65
N ILE A 63 -13.93 4.18 2.06
CA ILE A 63 -13.66 2.74 1.97
C ILE A 63 -13.75 1.99 3.31
N ALA A 64 -14.14 2.66 4.39
CA ALA A 64 -14.26 2.01 5.70
C ALA A 64 -15.27 0.84 5.66
N PRO A 65 -14.94 -0.33 6.26
CA PRO A 65 -13.81 -0.59 7.15
C PRO A 65 -12.56 -1.16 6.46
N CYS A 66 -12.47 -1.12 5.12
CA CYS A 66 -11.26 -1.55 4.43
C CYS A 66 -10.10 -0.59 4.71
N VAL A 67 -8.88 -1.14 4.72
CA VAL A 67 -7.64 -0.41 4.93
C VAL A 67 -6.78 -0.51 3.67
N CYS A 68 -6.56 0.64 3.03
CA CYS A 68 -5.57 0.76 1.95
C CYS A 68 -4.19 1.08 2.54
N THR A 69 -3.19 0.28 2.19
CA THR A 69 -1.79 0.50 2.58
C THR A 69 -0.93 0.69 1.35
N TYR A 70 -0.19 1.79 1.27
CA TYR A 70 0.80 2.04 0.23
C TYR A 70 2.22 1.80 0.75
N TYR A 71 2.95 0.90 0.09
CA TYR A 71 4.32 0.54 0.39
C TYR A 71 5.29 1.32 -0.50
N ASN A 72 5.88 2.38 0.07
CA ASN A 72 6.78 3.29 -0.67
C ASN A 72 7.98 2.59 -1.33
N GLU A 73 8.55 1.58 -0.68
CA GLU A 73 9.77 0.91 -1.14
C GLU A 73 9.56 0.12 -2.43
N SER A 74 8.39 -0.52 -2.56
CA SER A 74 8.01 -1.31 -3.72
C SER A 74 7.09 -0.56 -4.68
N ASN A 75 6.60 0.63 -4.30
CA ASN A 75 5.59 1.39 -5.03
C ASN A 75 4.34 0.54 -5.32
N THR A 76 3.83 -0.15 -4.28
CA THR A 76 2.67 -1.05 -4.40
C THR A 76 1.62 -0.73 -3.35
N MET A 77 0.38 -1.14 -3.60
CA MET A 77 -0.73 -0.97 -2.67
C MET A 77 -1.40 -2.30 -2.36
N ALA A 78 -1.84 -2.45 -1.12
CA ALA A 78 -2.72 -3.52 -0.70
C ALA A 78 -4.03 -2.96 -0.15
N LEU A 79 -5.12 -3.69 -0.35
CA LEU A 79 -6.42 -3.39 0.20
C LEU A 79 -6.87 -4.56 1.08
N ASP A 80 -6.99 -4.30 2.38
CA ASP A 80 -7.52 -5.27 3.35
C ASP A 80 -8.97 -4.93 3.69
N CYS A 81 -9.89 -5.83 3.33
CA CYS A 81 -11.31 -5.70 3.56
C CYS A 81 -11.85 -6.74 4.58
N SER A 82 -10.97 -7.33 5.38
CA SER A 82 -11.31 -8.38 6.35
C SER A 82 -12.30 -7.93 7.44
N ALA A 83 -12.53 -6.63 7.60
CA ALA A 83 -13.48 -6.08 8.57
C ALA A 83 -14.88 -5.79 8.00
N VAL A 84 -15.13 -6.06 6.72
CA VAL A 84 -16.42 -5.79 6.06
C VAL A 84 -17.55 -6.66 6.63
N GLU A 85 -18.70 -6.07 6.89
CA GLU A 85 -19.82 -6.71 7.59
C GLU A 85 -20.87 -7.33 6.65
N SER A 86 -20.84 -7.01 5.36
CA SER A 86 -21.78 -7.56 4.36
C SER A 86 -21.29 -7.40 2.92
N GLU A 87 -21.82 -8.21 2.02
CA GLU A 87 -21.64 -8.11 0.57
C GLU A 87 -22.05 -6.72 0.03
N GLU A 88 -23.16 -6.16 0.53
CA GLU A 88 -23.60 -4.82 0.13
C GLU A 88 -22.59 -3.75 0.56
N GLN A 89 -22.02 -3.85 1.77
CA GLN A 89 -20.97 -2.92 2.19
C GLN A 89 -19.72 -3.04 1.30
N LEU A 90 -19.29 -4.27 0.96
CA LEU A 90 -18.17 -4.49 0.04
C LEU A 90 -18.42 -3.80 -1.31
N LYS A 91 -19.64 -3.98 -1.85
CA LYS A 91 -20.06 -3.37 -3.11
C LYS A 91 -20.09 -1.85 -3.06
N GLN A 92 -20.49 -1.26 -1.94
CA GLN A 92 -20.47 0.20 -1.77
C GLN A 92 -19.03 0.73 -1.68
N ILE A 93 -18.13 0.01 -1.01
CA ILE A 93 -16.71 0.37 -0.93
C ILE A 93 -16.09 0.45 -2.33
N PHE A 94 -16.35 -0.51 -3.21
CA PHE A 94 -15.83 -0.49 -4.58
C PHE A 94 -16.48 0.56 -5.51
N LYS A 95 -17.50 1.29 -5.03
CA LYS A 95 -18.04 2.48 -5.72
C LYS A 95 -17.36 3.78 -5.31
N ALA A 96 -16.52 3.76 -4.27
CA ALA A 96 -15.75 4.91 -3.85
C ALA A 96 -14.79 5.41 -4.95
N ASP A 97 -14.28 6.63 -4.78
CA ASP A 97 -13.27 7.15 -5.70
C ASP A 97 -11.89 6.60 -5.35
N PHE A 98 -11.43 5.65 -6.16
CA PHE A 98 -10.05 5.13 -6.11
C PHE A 98 -9.16 5.92 -7.07
N PRO A 99 -8.17 6.68 -6.56
CA PRO A 99 -7.24 7.47 -7.38
C PRO A 99 -6.45 6.59 -8.36
N LEU A 100 -6.06 5.39 -7.89
CA LEU A 100 -5.40 4.36 -8.68
C LEU A 100 -6.26 3.10 -8.68
N LYS A 101 -6.36 2.44 -9.84
CA LYS A 101 -7.21 1.27 -10.03
C LYS A 101 -6.47 -0.06 -9.94
N ASN A 102 -5.14 -0.06 -9.89
CA ASN A 102 -4.32 -1.27 -9.87
C ASN A 102 -3.66 -1.43 -8.51
N PHE A 103 -3.97 -2.53 -7.84
CA PHE A 103 -3.45 -2.90 -6.54
C PHE A 103 -2.61 -4.17 -6.67
N ARG A 104 -1.63 -4.32 -5.78
CA ARG A 104 -0.85 -5.55 -5.71
C ARG A 104 -1.63 -6.65 -5.02
N GLU A 105 -2.27 -6.36 -3.89
CA GLU A 105 -2.89 -7.39 -3.05
C GLU A 105 -4.30 -7.00 -2.59
N PHE A 106 -5.24 -7.93 -2.68
CA PHE A 106 -6.53 -7.90 -2.00
C PHE A 106 -6.57 -8.94 -0.89
N TYR A 107 -6.98 -8.53 0.31
CA TYR A 107 -7.15 -9.41 1.46
C TYR A 107 -8.59 -9.41 1.96
N PHE A 108 -9.12 -10.61 2.17
CA PHE A 108 -10.34 -10.85 2.91
C PHE A 108 -10.19 -12.14 3.72
N GLN A 109 -9.89 -12.04 5.02
CA GLN A 109 -9.48 -13.17 5.85
C GLN A 109 -10.25 -13.25 7.18
N GLY A 110 -10.59 -14.46 7.60
CA GLY A 110 -11.16 -14.72 8.93
C GLY A 110 -12.55 -14.10 9.16
N ASN A 111 -13.28 -13.78 8.09
CA ASN A 111 -14.57 -13.09 8.15
C ASN A 111 -15.66 -13.90 7.45
N ASN A 112 -16.69 -14.27 8.20
CA ASN A 112 -17.73 -15.18 7.73
C ASN A 112 -18.97 -14.49 7.12
N ASN A 113 -18.90 -13.18 6.91
CA ASN A 113 -20.03 -12.38 6.40
C ASN A 113 -20.11 -12.33 4.87
N LEU A 114 -19.09 -12.84 4.16
CA LEU A 114 -19.06 -12.91 2.70
C LEU A 114 -19.36 -14.34 2.24
N LYS A 115 -20.51 -14.55 1.61
CA LYS A 115 -20.96 -15.84 1.08
C LYS A 115 -20.86 -15.92 -0.43
N VAL A 116 -21.05 -14.80 -1.10
CA VAL A 116 -21.04 -14.66 -2.54
C VAL A 116 -20.09 -13.53 -2.93
N LEU A 117 -19.15 -13.83 -3.83
CA LEU A 117 -18.42 -12.80 -4.55
C LEU A 117 -19.18 -12.50 -5.85
N GLU A 118 -19.94 -11.40 -5.84
CA GLU A 118 -20.83 -11.02 -6.94
C GLU A 118 -20.08 -10.66 -8.23
N ALA A 119 -20.74 -10.81 -9.38
CA ALA A 119 -20.22 -10.37 -10.67
C ALA A 119 -19.85 -8.86 -10.65
N GLY A 120 -18.65 -8.54 -11.15
CA GLY A 120 -18.15 -7.16 -11.24
C GLY A 120 -17.96 -6.45 -9.89
N ILE A 121 -17.85 -7.19 -8.77
CA ILE A 121 -17.75 -6.63 -7.41
C ILE A 121 -16.64 -5.58 -7.26
N PHE A 122 -15.50 -5.76 -7.95
CA PHE A 122 -14.37 -4.86 -7.87
C PHE A 122 -14.51 -3.58 -8.70
N ASN A 123 -15.57 -3.45 -9.51
CA ASN A 123 -15.92 -2.22 -10.23
C ASN A 123 -14.72 -1.60 -11.01
N GLY A 124 -13.96 -2.45 -11.70
CA GLY A 124 -12.79 -2.04 -12.48
C GLY A 124 -11.49 -1.86 -11.67
N ILE A 125 -11.50 -2.08 -10.36
CA ILE A 125 -10.28 -2.22 -9.54
C ILE A 125 -9.67 -3.59 -9.81
N SER A 126 -8.37 -3.64 -10.04
CA SER A 126 -7.64 -4.86 -10.38
C SER A 126 -6.59 -5.19 -9.32
N PHE A 127 -6.32 -6.48 -9.15
CA PHE A 127 -5.40 -7.02 -8.15
C PHE A 127 -4.44 -8.04 -8.78
N GLU A 128 -3.14 -7.92 -8.49
CA GLU A 128 -2.14 -8.93 -8.90
C GLU A 128 -2.28 -10.22 -8.06
N ILE A 129 -2.63 -10.08 -6.79
CA ILE A 129 -2.78 -11.19 -5.83
C ILE A 129 -4.12 -11.05 -5.12
N ILE A 130 -4.92 -12.10 -5.17
CA ILE A 130 -6.22 -12.16 -4.50
C ILE A 130 -6.14 -13.24 -3.43
N ASN A 131 -6.29 -12.83 -2.17
CA ASN A 131 -6.22 -13.74 -1.04
C ASN A 131 -7.49 -13.66 -0.19
N ILE A 132 -8.40 -14.60 -0.43
CA ILE A 132 -9.68 -14.74 0.27
C ILE A 132 -9.69 -16.10 0.95
N GLY A 133 -9.38 -16.18 2.23
CA GLY A 133 -9.19 -17.45 2.91
C GLY A 133 -9.65 -17.46 4.36
N ASN A 134 -9.83 -18.67 4.89
CA ASN A 134 -10.35 -18.88 6.25
C ASN A 134 -11.69 -18.16 6.48
N ASN A 135 -12.57 -18.17 5.47
CA ASN A 135 -13.89 -17.56 5.54
C ASN A 135 -14.97 -18.62 5.29
N ASP A 136 -16.16 -18.13 4.98
CA ASP A 136 -17.37 -18.90 4.80
C ASP A 136 -17.92 -18.70 3.37
N LEU A 137 -17.07 -18.27 2.42
CA LEU A 137 -17.39 -18.01 1.01
C LEU A 137 -17.84 -19.29 0.31
N GLU A 138 -18.98 -19.23 -0.37
CA GLU A 138 -19.66 -20.38 -0.98
C GLU A 138 -19.71 -20.29 -2.51
N VAL A 139 -19.83 -19.08 -3.05
CA VAL A 139 -20.02 -18.85 -4.49
C VAL A 139 -19.11 -17.73 -4.95
N ILE A 140 -18.39 -17.96 -6.04
CA ILE A 140 -17.79 -16.90 -6.85
C ILE A 140 -18.58 -16.86 -8.14
N GLU A 141 -19.26 -15.77 -8.42
CA GLU A 141 -20.05 -15.64 -9.65
C GLU A 141 -19.15 -15.48 -10.88
N SER A 142 -19.68 -15.84 -12.05
CA SER A 142 -19.06 -15.48 -13.33
C SER A 142 -18.80 -13.98 -13.38
N GLN A 143 -17.64 -13.58 -13.90
CA GLN A 143 -17.21 -12.19 -14.01
C GLN A 143 -16.99 -11.46 -12.68
N ALA A 144 -16.98 -12.16 -11.53
CA ALA A 144 -16.62 -11.55 -10.25
C ALA A 144 -15.19 -10.99 -10.24
N LEU A 145 -14.29 -11.57 -11.05
CA LEU A 145 -12.87 -11.24 -11.14
C LEU A 145 -12.48 -10.66 -12.51
N ASP A 146 -13.44 -10.13 -13.28
CA ASP A 146 -13.24 -9.70 -14.66
C ASP A 146 -12.19 -8.58 -14.83
N SER A 147 -12.17 -7.62 -13.91
CA SER A 147 -11.17 -6.55 -13.83
C SER A 147 -9.75 -7.06 -13.61
N CYS A 148 -9.59 -8.31 -13.17
CA CYS A 148 -8.32 -8.94 -12.84
C CYS A 148 -7.76 -9.87 -13.94
N TYR A 149 -8.52 -10.15 -15.01
CA TYR A 149 -8.13 -11.12 -16.05
C TYR A 149 -6.71 -10.90 -16.61
N GLU A 150 -6.31 -9.65 -16.84
CA GLU A 150 -5.02 -9.35 -17.49
C GLU A 150 -3.86 -9.09 -16.51
N VAL A 151 -4.11 -9.15 -15.20
CA VAL A 151 -3.12 -8.73 -14.18
C VAL A 151 -2.86 -9.74 -13.08
N VAL A 152 -3.85 -10.55 -12.70
CA VAL A 152 -3.71 -11.46 -11.55
C VAL A 152 -2.71 -12.58 -11.85
N THR A 153 -1.81 -12.80 -10.93
CA THR A 153 -0.82 -13.88 -10.96
C THR A 153 -1.15 -14.99 -9.97
N ASP A 154 -1.84 -14.64 -8.88
CA ASP A 154 -2.11 -15.54 -7.76
C ASP A 154 -3.55 -15.37 -7.23
N ILE A 155 -4.28 -16.48 -7.17
CA ILE A 155 -5.61 -16.55 -6.57
C ILE A 155 -5.56 -17.63 -5.48
N PHE A 156 -5.72 -17.20 -4.22
CA PHE A 156 -5.76 -18.07 -3.04
C PHE A 156 -7.14 -18.00 -2.38
N LEU A 157 -7.83 -19.14 -2.40
CA LEU A 157 -9.21 -19.35 -1.93
C LEU A 157 -9.30 -20.43 -0.84
N LYS A 158 -8.21 -20.63 -0.09
CA LYS A 158 -8.07 -21.73 0.88
C LYS A 158 -9.04 -21.61 2.03
N ALA A 159 -9.52 -22.76 2.52
CA ALA A 159 -10.31 -22.83 3.75
C ALA A 159 -11.56 -21.93 3.68
N ASN A 160 -12.34 -22.08 2.61
CA ASN A 160 -13.69 -21.53 2.50
C ASN A 160 -14.71 -22.68 2.44
N ARG A 161 -15.86 -22.46 1.79
CA ARG A 161 -16.93 -23.47 1.57
C ARG A 161 -17.40 -23.45 0.13
N ILE A 162 -16.47 -23.23 -0.82
CA ILE A 162 -16.82 -22.95 -2.20
C ILE A 162 -17.49 -24.15 -2.84
N THR A 163 -18.74 -23.96 -3.23
CA THR A 163 -19.55 -24.94 -3.97
C THR A 163 -19.65 -24.59 -5.46
N PHE A 164 -19.38 -23.33 -5.83
CA PHE A 164 -19.39 -22.86 -7.21
C PHE A 164 -18.24 -21.88 -7.50
N PHE A 165 -17.53 -22.15 -8.60
CA PHE A 165 -16.51 -21.29 -9.19
C PHE A 165 -16.58 -21.38 -10.73
N PRO A 166 -16.46 -20.28 -11.48
CA PRO A 166 -16.57 -20.25 -12.94
C PRO A 166 -15.27 -20.74 -13.60
N PHE A 167 -15.00 -22.05 -13.55
CA PHE A 167 -13.74 -22.62 -14.06
C PHE A 167 -13.52 -22.40 -15.56
N ASP A 168 -14.56 -22.16 -16.34
CA ASP A 168 -14.48 -21.81 -17.76
C ASP A 168 -13.81 -20.45 -18.00
N GLU A 169 -13.92 -19.53 -17.04
CA GLU A 169 -13.25 -18.21 -17.07
C GLU A 169 -11.75 -18.29 -16.75
N LEU A 170 -11.23 -19.44 -16.29
CA LEU A 170 -9.79 -19.61 -16.03
C LEU A 170 -8.94 -19.31 -17.27
N SER A 171 -9.49 -19.54 -18.46
CA SER A 171 -8.83 -19.26 -19.74
C SER A 171 -8.65 -17.77 -20.05
N HIS A 172 -9.39 -16.88 -19.37
CA HIS A 172 -9.27 -15.43 -19.54
C HIS A 172 -8.11 -14.85 -18.74
N PHE A 173 -7.60 -15.55 -17.72
CA PHE A 173 -6.52 -15.02 -16.90
C PHE A 173 -5.16 -15.19 -17.60
N SER A 174 -4.66 -14.12 -18.24
CA SER A 174 -3.48 -14.20 -19.10
C SER A 174 -2.15 -14.34 -18.35
N LYS A 175 -2.15 -14.05 -17.04
CA LYS A 175 -0.96 -14.09 -16.16
C LYS A 175 -1.07 -15.02 -14.96
N LEU A 176 -2.20 -15.70 -14.79
CA LEU A 176 -2.44 -16.58 -13.65
C LEU A 176 -1.41 -17.72 -13.65
N SER A 177 -0.67 -17.82 -12.55
CA SER A 177 0.38 -18.80 -12.36
C SER A 177 0.08 -19.74 -11.19
N ASN A 178 -0.57 -19.22 -10.16
CA ASN A 178 -0.94 -19.94 -8.96
C ASN A 178 -2.44 -19.81 -8.70
N PHE A 179 -3.14 -20.94 -8.70
CA PHE A 179 -4.54 -21.03 -8.33
C PHE A 179 -4.69 -22.09 -7.25
N ASP A 180 -5.19 -21.70 -6.08
CA ASP A 180 -5.31 -22.58 -4.93
C ASP A 180 -6.69 -22.46 -4.31
N ILE A 181 -7.45 -23.55 -4.36
CA ILE A 181 -8.81 -23.68 -3.82
C ILE A 181 -8.88 -24.84 -2.81
N ASP A 182 -7.75 -25.20 -2.20
CA ASP A 182 -7.69 -26.30 -1.24
C ASP A 182 -8.59 -26.07 0.00
N SER A 183 -9.03 -27.15 0.63
CA SER A 183 -9.88 -27.14 1.82
C SER A 183 -11.21 -26.37 1.64
N ASN A 184 -11.97 -26.71 0.59
CA ASN A 184 -13.33 -26.22 0.32
C ASN A 184 -14.35 -27.36 0.28
#